data_AF-A0A0R0M573-F1
#
_entry.id   AF-A0A0R0M573-F1
#
_cell.length_a   1.000
_cell.length_b   1.000
_cell.length_c   1.000
_cell.angle_alpha   90.00
_cell.angle_beta   90.00
_cell.angle_gamma   90.00
#
_symmetry.space_group_name_H-M   'P 1'
#
loop_
_entity.id
_entity.type
_entity.pdbx_description
1 polymer ?
#
loop_
_entity_poly.entity_id
_entity_poly.type
_entity_poly.pdbx_seq_one_letter_code
_entity_poly.pdbx_strand_id
1 'polypeptide(L)'
;MISSFELLQILCLKDKLFYEKKIEKQDLQDVLICLKQHISLFQDITGDSHERDCCIAFFILLKRFKAEIELQDKIENHLDQRLRFFEEQLAIVMESLENLQNTFDQENEITSAFEQKSTKITKSNKQKRVNYSRNITKVLRDWLALNMLNPYPSEIQKAQLSVKTGLDQNQINNWFINARRRILPLMRQKTQNY
;
A
#
# COMPACT_ATOMS: atom_id res chain seq x y z
N MET A 1 0.38 53.73 0.59
CA MET A 1 0.87 52.79 -0.43
C MET A 1 2.11 52.12 0.13
N ILE A 2 2.21 50.79 0.07
CA ILE A 2 3.43 50.07 0.46
C ILE A 2 4.49 50.37 -0.62
N SER A 3 5.71 50.68 -0.20
CA SER A 3 6.81 50.92 -1.13
C SER A 3 7.31 49.62 -1.78
N SER A 4 7.93 49.72 -2.95
CA SER A 4 8.57 48.58 -3.63
C SER A 4 9.61 47.89 -2.75
N PHE A 5 10.32 48.64 -1.91
CA PHE A 5 11.31 48.07 -1.00
C PHE A 5 10.67 47.29 0.18
N GLU A 6 9.64 47.85 0.83
CA GLU A 6 8.90 47.16 1.90
C GLU A 6 8.24 45.88 1.38
N LEU A 7 7.67 45.93 0.18
CA LEU A 7 7.09 44.76 -0.46
C LEU A 7 8.16 43.68 -0.73
N LEU A 8 9.36 44.07 -1.15
CA LEU A 8 10.47 43.13 -1.38
C LEU A 8 10.91 42.47 -0.07
N GLN A 9 10.96 43.22 1.04
CA GLN A 9 11.25 42.67 2.36
C GLN A 9 10.21 41.62 2.78
N ILE A 10 8.92 41.90 2.55
CA ILE A 10 7.84 40.95 2.84
C ILE A 10 8.02 39.67 2.02
N LEU A 11 8.35 39.77 0.73
CA LEU A 11 8.55 38.59 -0.11
C LEU A 11 9.78 37.78 0.31
N CYS A 12 10.91 38.44 0.60
CA CYS A 12 12.10 37.77 1.11
C CYS A 12 11.83 37.05 2.45
N LEU A 13 11.02 37.64 3.33
CA LEU A 13 10.62 37.00 4.58
C LEU A 13 9.74 35.77 4.33
N LYS A 14 8.73 35.90 3.46
CA LYS A 14 7.85 34.77 3.08
C LYS A 14 8.64 33.64 2.43
N ASP A 15 9.58 33.98 1.56
CA ASP A 15 10.49 33.04 0.93
C ASP A 15 11.32 32.25 1.95
N LYS A 16 11.90 32.95 2.92
CA LYS A 16 12.63 32.33 4.04
C LYS A 16 11.73 31.42 4.88
N LEU A 17 10.55 31.90 5.26
CA LEU A 17 9.60 31.13 6.07
C LEU A 17 9.12 29.87 5.35
N PHE A 18 8.94 29.93 4.03
CA PHE A 18 8.56 28.78 3.22
C PHE A 18 9.69 27.74 3.17
N TYR A 19 10.93 28.19 2.98
CA TYR A 19 12.10 27.32 3.06
C TYR A 19 12.22 26.63 4.42
N GLU A 20 11.95 27.36 5.51
CA GLU A 20 11.90 26.84 6.88
C GLU A 20 10.66 25.97 7.18
N LYS A 21 9.79 25.72 6.20
CA LYS A 21 8.53 24.96 6.35
C LYS A 21 7.59 25.52 7.43
N LYS A 22 7.65 26.83 7.67
CA LYS A 22 6.78 27.54 8.63
C LYS A 22 5.51 28.09 8.01
N ILE A 23 5.45 28.16 6.68
CA ILE A 23 4.27 28.55 5.90
C ILE A 23 4.08 27.55 4.77
N GLU A 24 2.85 27.43 4.28
CA GLU A 24 2.44 26.44 3.31
C GLU A 24 2.41 26.99 1.88
N LYS A 25 2.19 26.10 0.91
CA LYS A 25 2.02 26.45 -0.51
C LYS A 25 0.90 27.47 -0.72
N GLN A 26 -0.18 27.37 0.06
CA GLN A 26 -1.32 28.29 0.00
C GLN A 26 -0.90 29.73 0.35
N ASP A 27 -0.05 29.89 1.36
CA ASP A 27 0.47 31.21 1.74
C ASP A 27 1.25 31.88 0.59
N LEU A 28 2.03 31.10 -0.16
CA LEU A 28 2.74 31.62 -1.34
C LEU A 28 1.77 31.98 -2.48
N GLN A 29 0.70 31.20 -2.67
CA GLN A 29 -0.32 31.52 -3.68
C GLN A 29 -1.06 32.82 -3.32
N ASP A 30 -1.40 33.02 -2.06
CA ASP A 30 -2.08 34.24 -1.60
C ASP A 30 -1.17 35.47 -1.79
N VAL A 31 0.14 35.32 -1.54
CA VAL A 31 1.15 36.34 -1.85
C VAL A 31 1.19 36.64 -3.35
N LEU A 32 1.20 35.63 -4.22
CA LEU A 32 1.18 35.82 -5.68
C LEU A 32 -0.10 36.51 -6.17
N ILE A 33 -1.26 36.15 -5.59
CA ILE A 33 -2.55 36.77 -5.92
C ILE A 33 -2.55 38.24 -5.51
N CYS A 34 -2.06 38.55 -4.30
CA CYS A 34 -1.91 39.91 -3.81
C CYS A 34 -0.97 40.73 -4.71
N LEU A 35 0.21 40.18 -5.04
CA LEU A 35 1.17 40.84 -5.95
C LEU A 35 0.59 41.08 -7.34
N LYS A 36 -0.24 40.16 -7.85
CA LYS A 36 -0.92 40.32 -9.15
C LYS A 36 -1.86 41.52 -9.15
N GLN A 37 -2.51 41.82 -8.02
CA GLN A 37 -3.34 43.03 -7.87
C GLN A 37 -2.50 44.31 -7.82
N HIS A 38 -1.23 44.20 -7.46
CA HIS A 38 -0.26 45.29 -7.38
C HIS A 38 0.68 45.38 -8.59
N ILE A 39 0.43 44.63 -9.67
CA ILE A 39 1.28 44.59 -10.88
C ILE A 39 1.44 45.95 -11.57
N SER A 40 0.45 46.85 -11.43
CA SER A 40 0.54 48.22 -11.92
C SER A 40 1.68 49.03 -11.30
N LEU A 41 2.18 48.64 -10.12
CA LEU A 41 3.33 49.26 -9.47
C LEU A 41 4.66 49.01 -10.22
N PHE A 42 4.70 48.03 -11.13
CA PHE A 42 5.93 47.62 -11.81
C PHE A 42 5.99 48.06 -13.28
N GLN A 43 5.01 48.82 -13.77
CA GLN A 43 4.97 49.28 -15.17
C GLN A 43 5.91 50.45 -15.46
N ASP A 44 6.29 51.25 -14.45
CA ASP A 44 7.26 52.34 -14.59
C ASP A 44 8.68 51.87 -14.21
N ILE A 45 9.37 51.22 -15.14
CA ILE A 45 10.81 50.88 -15.03
C ILE A 45 11.70 52.14 -15.22
N THR A 46 11.09 53.32 -15.25
CA THR A 46 11.72 54.65 -15.35
C THR A 46 12.28 55.17 -14.02
N GLY A 47 12.17 54.38 -12.95
CA GLY A 47 12.70 54.65 -11.62
C GLY A 47 14.23 54.69 -11.52
N ASP A 48 14.73 55.20 -10.39
CA ASP A 48 16.17 55.26 -10.10
C ASP A 48 16.81 53.83 -10.06
N SER A 49 18.15 53.75 -10.03
CA SER A 49 18.89 52.47 -9.95
C SER A 49 18.29 51.47 -8.94
N HIS A 50 17.87 51.94 -7.78
CA HIS A 50 17.35 51.14 -6.68
C HIS A 50 15.96 50.53 -6.97
N GLU A 51 15.07 51.26 -7.64
CA GLU A 51 13.75 50.73 -8.03
C GLU A 51 13.89 49.66 -9.10
N ARG A 52 14.85 49.81 -10.03
CA ARG A 52 15.19 48.78 -11.02
C ARG A 52 15.72 47.51 -10.35
N ASP A 53 16.59 47.65 -9.36
CA ASP A 53 17.11 46.52 -8.58
C ASP A 53 15.98 45.78 -7.83
N CYS A 54 15.05 46.53 -7.24
CA CYS A 54 13.87 45.95 -6.60
C CYS A 54 13.02 45.15 -7.61
N CYS A 55 12.72 45.72 -8.78
CA CYS A 55 11.95 45.06 -9.84
C CYS A 55 12.61 43.75 -10.32
N ILE A 56 13.94 43.74 -10.46
CA ILE A 56 14.69 42.53 -10.83
C ILE A 56 14.57 41.48 -9.71
N ALA A 57 14.76 41.87 -8.46
CA ALA A 57 14.65 40.97 -7.30
C ALA A 57 13.23 40.38 -7.19
N PHE A 58 12.20 41.19 -7.43
CA PHE A 58 10.81 40.73 -7.51
C PHE A 58 10.63 39.67 -8.58
N PHE A 59 11.11 39.91 -9.80
CA PHE A 59 10.96 38.96 -10.90
C PHE A 59 11.63 37.61 -10.57
N ILE A 60 12.82 37.64 -9.97
CA ILE A 60 13.54 36.43 -9.56
C ILE A 60 12.73 35.65 -8.50
N LEU A 61 12.25 36.33 -7.46
CA LEU A 61 11.45 35.70 -6.40
C LEU A 61 10.13 35.13 -6.94
N LEU A 62 9.44 35.86 -7.81
CA LEU A 62 8.22 35.42 -8.46
C LEU A 62 8.44 34.17 -9.31
N LYS A 63 9.52 34.16 -10.11
CA LYS A 63 9.91 32.98 -10.91
C LYS A 63 10.20 31.78 -10.02
N ARG A 64 10.87 32.01 -8.89
CA ARG A 64 11.20 30.96 -7.93
C ARG A 64 9.94 30.39 -7.27
N PHE A 65 9.06 31.23 -6.73
CA PHE A 65 7.79 30.80 -6.14
C PHE A 65 6.93 30.01 -7.13
N LYS A 66 6.85 30.47 -8.38
CA LYS A 66 6.14 29.75 -9.43
C LYS A 66 6.71 28.34 -9.65
N ALA A 67 8.03 28.22 -9.80
CA ALA A 67 8.68 26.93 -10.04
C ALA A 67 8.48 25.97 -8.85
N GLU A 68 8.51 26.49 -7.62
CA GLU A 68 8.32 25.73 -6.40
C GLU A 68 6.88 25.18 -6.29
N ILE A 69 5.88 26.03 -6.56
CA ILE A 69 4.46 25.64 -6.59
C ILE A 69 4.24 24.57 -7.67
N GLU A 70 4.77 24.75 -8.88
CA GLU A 70 4.65 23.79 -9.98
C GLU A 70 5.32 22.45 -9.65
N LEU A 71 6.45 22.46 -8.92
CA LEU A 71 7.10 21.24 -8.48
C LEU A 71 6.23 20.49 -7.47
N GLN A 72 5.66 21.19 -6.49
CA GLN A 72 4.75 20.60 -5.51
C GLN A 72 3.51 20.01 -6.19
N ASP A 73 2.89 20.74 -7.12
CA ASP A 73 1.77 20.24 -7.93
C ASP A 73 2.15 18.95 -8.69
N LYS A 74 3.33 18.90 -9.31
CA LYS A 74 3.78 17.71 -10.04
C LYS A 74 3.96 16.50 -9.12
N ILE A 75 4.52 16.70 -7.94
CA ILE A 75 4.71 15.63 -6.96
C ILE A 75 3.35 15.10 -6.48
N GLU A 76 2.46 16.01 -6.09
CA GLU A 76 1.11 15.67 -5.63
C GLU A 76 0.34 14.89 -6.70
N ASN A 77 0.31 15.41 -7.94
CA ASN A 77 -0.33 14.72 -9.06
C ASN A 77 0.27 13.34 -9.35
N HIS A 78 1.59 13.19 -9.25
CA HIS A 78 2.25 11.90 -9.46
C HIS A 78 1.87 10.89 -8.37
N LEU A 79 1.84 11.33 -7.11
CA LEU A 79 1.41 10.50 -5.98
C LEU A 79 -0.06 10.09 -6.14
N ASP A 80 -0.94 11.01 -6.49
CA ASP A 80 -2.36 10.71 -6.72
C ASP A 80 -2.56 9.74 -7.88
N GLN A 81 -1.79 9.88 -8.96
CA GLN A 81 -1.82 8.92 -10.07
C GLN A 81 -1.37 7.52 -9.65
N ARG A 82 -0.30 7.42 -8.84
CA ARG A 82 0.19 6.15 -8.30
C ARG A 82 -0.84 5.53 -7.36
N LEU A 83 -1.49 6.35 -6.52
CA LEU A 83 -2.51 5.90 -5.58
C LEU A 83 -3.74 5.38 -6.33
N ARG A 84 -4.28 6.15 -7.27
CA ARG A 84 -5.42 5.73 -8.11
C ARG A 84 -5.13 4.43 -8.86
N PHE A 85 -3.95 4.33 -9.46
CA PHE A 85 -3.53 3.09 -10.13
C PHE A 85 -3.55 1.91 -9.16
N PHE A 86 -3.03 2.08 -7.94
CA PHE A 86 -3.03 1.03 -6.95
C PHE A 86 -4.44 0.65 -6.48
N GLU A 87 -5.31 1.64 -6.27
CA GLU A 87 -6.73 1.43 -5.93
C GLU A 87 -7.47 0.65 -7.02
N GLU A 88 -7.23 0.97 -8.30
CA GLU A 88 -7.78 0.23 -9.44
C GLU A 88 -7.28 -1.23 -9.47
N GLN A 89 -5.98 -1.45 -9.25
CA GLN A 89 -5.43 -2.81 -9.17
C GLN A 89 -6.03 -3.60 -8.01
N LEU A 90 -6.17 -2.97 -6.84
CA LEU A 90 -6.82 -3.59 -5.69
C LEU A 90 -8.28 -3.93 -5.99
N ALA A 91 -9.02 -3.05 -6.66
CA ALA A 91 -10.41 -3.31 -7.04
C ALA A 91 -10.54 -4.56 -7.92
N ILE A 92 -9.66 -4.71 -8.92
CA ILE A 92 -9.62 -5.90 -9.80
C ILE A 92 -9.34 -7.17 -8.98
N VAL A 93 -8.40 -7.11 -8.04
CA VAL A 93 -8.09 -8.25 -7.16
C VAL A 93 -9.28 -8.60 -6.28
N MET A 94 -9.95 -7.61 -5.71
CA MET A 94 -11.13 -7.81 -4.88
C MET A 94 -12.29 -8.42 -5.68
N GLU A 95 -12.55 -7.93 -6.89
CA GLU A 95 -13.56 -8.49 -7.79
C GLU A 95 -13.22 -9.94 -8.19
N SER A 96 -11.95 -10.23 -8.44
CA SER A 96 -11.49 -11.59 -8.74
C SER A 96 -11.71 -12.54 -7.55
N LEU A 97 -11.47 -12.07 -6.32
CA LEU A 97 -11.73 -12.85 -5.10
C LEU A 97 -13.23 -13.08 -4.88
N GLU A 98 -14.06 -12.08 -5.16
CA GLU A 98 -15.52 -12.21 -5.08
C GLU A 98 -16.05 -13.22 -6.11
N ASN A 99 -15.56 -13.17 -7.35
CA ASN A 99 -15.90 -14.15 -8.38
C ASN A 99 -15.46 -15.58 -8.02
N LEU A 100 -14.27 -15.74 -7.43
CA LEU A 100 -13.81 -17.04 -6.94
C LEU A 100 -14.67 -17.56 -5.79
N GLN A 101 -15.07 -16.68 -4.86
CA GLN A 101 -15.98 -17.03 -3.77
C GLN A 101 -17.33 -17.49 -4.30
N ASN A 102 -17.92 -16.75 -5.25
CA ASN A 102 -19.17 -17.12 -5.90
C ASN A 102 -19.08 -18.47 -6.64
N THR A 103 -17.94 -18.75 -7.29
CA THR A 103 -17.69 -20.04 -7.95
C THR A 103 -17.66 -21.18 -6.93
N PHE A 104 -16.97 -20.98 -5.81
CA PHE A 104 -16.90 -21.95 -4.72
C PHE A 104 -18.28 -22.21 -4.11
N ASP A 105 -19.09 -21.17 -3.92
CA ASP A 105 -20.45 -21.29 -3.39
C ASP A 105 -21.38 -22.04 -4.36
N GLN A 106 -21.26 -21.81 -5.68
CA GLN A 106 -21.97 -22.59 -6.71
C GLN A 106 -21.54 -24.05 -6.75
N GLU A 107 -20.24 -24.35 -6.67
CA GLU A 107 -19.74 -25.74 -6.61
C GLU A 107 -20.25 -26.47 -5.36
N ASN A 108 -20.36 -25.77 -4.23
CA ASN A 108 -20.92 -26.32 -3.00
C ASN A 108 -22.44 -26.55 -3.09
N GLU A 109 -23.19 -25.69 -3.77
CA GLU A 109 -24.62 -25.91 -4.05
C GLU A 109 -24.84 -27.10 -4.99
N ILE A 110 -24.02 -27.26 -6.04
CA ILE A 110 -24.08 -28.41 -6.95
C ILE A 110 -23.72 -29.70 -6.21
N THR A 111 -22.68 -29.67 -5.37
CA THR A 111 -22.23 -30.83 -4.58
C THR A 111 -23.28 -31.23 -3.54
N SER A 112 -23.89 -30.26 -2.85
CA SER A 112 -24.97 -30.52 -1.89
C SER A 112 -26.26 -31.00 -2.56
N ALA A 113 -26.60 -30.50 -3.75
CA ALA A 113 -27.72 -31.00 -4.56
C ALA A 113 -27.47 -32.45 -5.06
N PHE A 114 -26.22 -32.79 -5.38
CA PHE A 114 -25.84 -34.16 -5.78
C PHE A 114 -25.83 -35.13 -4.57
N GLU A 115 -25.42 -34.66 -3.40
CA GLU A 115 -25.49 -35.43 -2.14
C GLU A 115 -26.94 -35.71 -1.71
N GLN A 116 -27.86 -34.75 -1.85
CA GLN A 116 -29.28 -34.96 -1.52
C GLN A 116 -29.95 -36.08 -2.34
N LYS A 117 -29.43 -36.40 -3.52
CA LYS A 117 -29.92 -37.52 -4.35
C LYS A 117 -29.30 -38.88 -3.96
N SER A 118 -28.19 -38.88 -3.23
CA SER A 118 -27.46 -40.09 -2.82
C SER A 118 -27.58 -40.44 -1.33
N THR A 119 -28.01 -39.52 -0.47
CA THR A 119 -28.12 -39.76 0.98
C THR A 119 -29.55 -40.09 1.43
N LYS A 120 -30.09 -41.22 0.96
CA LYS A 120 -31.11 -41.97 1.72
C LYS A 120 -30.53 -43.12 2.54
N ILE A 121 -29.20 -43.27 2.57
CA ILE A 121 -28.53 -44.35 3.29
C ILE A 121 -27.42 -43.74 4.16
N THR A 122 -27.51 -44.02 5.47
CA THR A 122 -26.55 -43.75 6.56
C THR A 122 -26.65 -42.40 7.30
N LYS A 123 -27.57 -42.36 8.27
CA LYS A 123 -27.32 -41.70 9.55
C LYS A 123 -26.15 -42.41 10.26
N SER A 124 -25.15 -41.69 10.77
CA SER A 124 -24.70 -41.80 12.18
C SER A 124 -23.41 -41.03 12.49
N ASN A 125 -23.37 -40.52 13.72
CA ASN A 125 -22.19 -40.34 14.58
C ASN A 125 -21.30 -39.10 14.39
N LYS A 126 -21.55 -38.13 15.29
CA LYS A 126 -20.57 -37.15 15.77
C LYS A 126 -19.28 -37.88 16.20
N GLN A 127 -18.25 -37.84 15.36
CA GLN A 127 -16.95 -38.46 15.64
C GLN A 127 -16.04 -37.49 16.40
N LYS A 128 -15.39 -38.03 17.44
CA LYS A 128 -14.35 -37.41 18.25
C LYS A 128 -13.23 -36.84 17.37
N ARG A 129 -12.55 -35.79 17.84
CA ARG A 129 -11.34 -35.22 17.21
C ARG A 129 -10.29 -36.32 16.98
N VAL A 130 -10.20 -36.82 15.76
CA VAL A 130 -9.19 -37.82 15.38
C VAL A 130 -7.94 -37.07 14.94
N ASN A 131 -6.78 -37.41 15.52
CA ASN A 131 -5.50 -36.88 15.06
C ASN A 131 -5.24 -37.31 13.61
N TYR A 132 -4.59 -36.45 12.82
CA TYR A 132 -4.19 -36.80 11.45
C TYR A 132 -3.37 -38.10 11.43
N SER A 133 -3.57 -38.92 10.39
CA SER A 133 -2.87 -40.19 10.23
C SER A 133 -1.35 -39.99 10.13
N ARG A 134 -0.58 -41.04 10.43
CA ARG A 134 0.90 -40.99 10.34
C ARG A 134 1.38 -40.65 8.92
N ASN A 135 0.68 -41.10 7.89
CA ASN A 135 1.05 -40.82 6.50
C ASN A 135 0.83 -39.34 6.15
N ILE A 136 -0.31 -38.77 6.56
CA ILE A 136 -0.61 -37.35 6.38
C ILE A 136 0.42 -36.49 7.11
N THR A 137 0.66 -36.78 8.39
CA THR A 137 1.63 -36.03 9.19
C THR A 137 3.07 -36.19 8.69
N LYS A 138 3.42 -37.32 8.08
CA LYS A 138 4.72 -37.53 7.44
C LYS A 138 4.91 -36.59 6.25
N VAL A 139 3.97 -36.55 5.31
CA VAL A 139 4.04 -35.66 4.13
C VAL A 139 4.24 -34.20 4.55
N LEU A 140 3.49 -33.73 5.54
CA LEU A 140 3.58 -32.34 6.01
C LEU A 140 4.88 -32.06 6.78
N ARG A 141 5.39 -33.03 7.55
CA ARG A 141 6.68 -32.91 8.25
C ARG A 141 7.86 -32.91 7.29
N ASP A 142 7.82 -33.76 6.28
CA ASP A 142 8.88 -33.84 5.26
C ASP A 142 9.00 -32.51 4.52
N TRP A 143 7.85 -31.91 4.14
CA TRP A 143 7.84 -30.58 3.55
C TRP A 143 8.42 -29.51 4.51
N LEU A 144 8.04 -29.55 5.79
CA LEU A 144 8.52 -28.59 6.80
C LEU A 144 10.04 -28.71 7.03
N ALA A 145 10.58 -29.92 7.01
CA ALA A 145 12.01 -30.18 7.18
C ALA A 145 12.83 -29.63 6.00
N LEU A 146 12.32 -29.76 4.77
CA LEU A 146 12.97 -29.19 3.58
C LEU A 146 12.91 -27.64 3.57
N ASN A 147 11.91 -27.05 4.22
CA ASN A 147 11.65 -25.61 4.20
C ASN A 147 11.88 -24.94 5.58
N MET A 148 12.84 -25.43 6.37
CA MET A 148 13.07 -24.92 7.73
C MET A 148 13.49 -23.44 7.80
N LEU A 149 14.12 -22.92 6.74
CA LEU A 149 14.51 -21.52 6.62
C LEU A 149 13.31 -20.62 6.35
N ASN A 150 12.39 -21.05 5.47
CA ASN A 150 11.16 -20.33 5.13
C ASN A 150 9.93 -21.27 5.22
N PRO A 151 9.40 -21.53 6.44
CA PRO A 151 8.35 -22.52 6.69
C PRO A 151 6.94 -22.01 6.35
N TYR A 152 6.79 -21.27 5.25
CA TYR A 152 5.55 -20.67 4.79
C TYR A 152 5.25 -21.18 3.37
N PRO A 153 4.42 -22.23 3.21
CA PRO A 153 4.08 -22.73 1.89
C PRO A 153 3.31 -21.67 1.11
N SER A 154 3.65 -21.46 -0.16
CA SER A 154 2.87 -20.63 -1.08
C SER A 154 1.52 -21.29 -1.41
N GLU A 155 0.58 -20.53 -1.97
CA GLU A 155 -0.75 -21.08 -2.34
C GLU A 155 -0.65 -22.31 -3.25
N ILE A 156 0.28 -22.30 -4.22
CA ILE A 156 0.55 -23.44 -5.10
C ILE A 156 1.04 -24.65 -4.29
N GLN A 157 1.93 -24.44 -3.32
CA GLN A 157 2.46 -25.52 -2.48
C GLN A 157 1.39 -26.06 -1.53
N LYS A 158 0.51 -25.21 -1.00
CA LYS A 158 -0.64 -25.64 -0.20
C LYS A 158 -1.60 -26.51 -1.00
N ALA A 159 -1.91 -26.12 -2.25
CA ALA A 159 -2.73 -26.93 -3.14
C ALA A 159 -2.10 -28.31 -3.41
N GLN A 160 -0.78 -28.36 -3.66
CA GLN A 160 -0.07 -29.64 -3.83
C GLN A 160 -0.10 -30.52 -2.58
N LEU A 161 0.03 -29.93 -1.39
CA LEU A 161 -0.03 -30.65 -0.11
C LEU A 161 -1.45 -31.15 0.18
N SER A 162 -2.47 -30.35 -0.17
CA SER A 162 -3.88 -30.74 -0.08
C SER A 162 -4.14 -31.99 -0.92
N VAL A 163 -3.73 -32.00 -2.20
CA VAL A 163 -3.87 -33.17 -3.09
C VAL A 163 -3.16 -34.41 -2.51
N LYS A 164 -1.96 -34.26 -1.95
CA LYS A 164 -1.19 -35.38 -1.39
C LYS A 164 -1.75 -35.95 -0.09
N THR A 165 -2.45 -35.13 0.70
CA THR A 165 -2.90 -35.49 2.05
C THR A 165 -4.40 -35.71 2.16
N GLY A 166 -5.17 -35.25 1.17
CA GLY A 166 -6.63 -35.21 1.21
C GLY A 166 -7.17 -34.20 2.22
N LEU A 167 -6.33 -33.29 2.73
CA LEU A 167 -6.75 -32.24 3.66
C LEU A 167 -7.15 -30.98 2.90
N ASP A 168 -8.15 -30.28 3.41
CA ASP A 168 -8.51 -28.95 2.91
C ASP A 168 -7.38 -27.93 3.19
N GLN A 169 -7.27 -26.90 2.36
CA GLN A 169 -6.27 -25.84 2.52
C GLN A 169 -6.32 -25.19 3.90
N ASN A 170 -7.50 -25.04 4.51
CA ASN A 170 -7.61 -24.53 5.88
C ASN A 170 -6.99 -25.46 6.92
N GLN A 171 -7.15 -26.78 6.74
CA GLN A 171 -6.53 -27.79 7.62
C GLN A 171 -5.01 -27.77 7.47
N ILE A 172 -4.51 -27.60 6.24
CA ILE A 172 -3.09 -27.41 5.94
C ILE A 172 -2.56 -26.14 6.62
N ASN A 173 -3.25 -25.00 6.47
CA ASN A 173 -2.88 -23.72 7.10
C ASN A 173 -2.78 -23.86 8.62
N ASN A 174 -3.82 -24.43 9.24
CA ASN A 174 -3.88 -24.65 10.68
C ASN A 174 -2.77 -25.61 11.16
N TRP A 175 -2.48 -26.66 10.39
CA TRP A 175 -1.38 -27.56 10.69
C TRP A 175 -0.04 -26.83 10.66
N PHE A 176 0.26 -26.03 9.63
CA PHE A 176 1.52 -25.30 9.51
C PHE A 176 1.71 -24.23 10.58
N ILE A 177 0.65 -23.52 10.97
CA ILE A 177 0.69 -22.58 12.11
C ILE A 177 1.11 -23.31 13.38
N ASN A 178 0.48 -24.45 13.68
CA ASN A 178 0.78 -25.22 14.88
C ASN A 178 2.17 -25.90 14.81
N ALA A 179 2.55 -26.42 13.64
CA ALA A 179 3.82 -27.08 13.41
C ALA A 179 5.01 -26.11 13.53
N ARG A 180 4.88 -24.88 13.02
CA ARG A 180 5.91 -23.83 13.23
C ARG A 180 6.12 -23.52 14.71
N ARG A 181 5.05 -23.51 15.51
CA ARG A 181 5.14 -23.21 16.95
C ARG A 181 5.71 -24.38 17.77
N ARG A 182 5.35 -25.63 17.42
CA ARG A 182 5.65 -26.81 18.27
C ARG A 182 6.71 -27.74 17.73
N ILE A 183 6.83 -27.88 16.42
CA ILE A 183 7.71 -28.86 15.77
C ILE A 183 9.00 -28.21 15.30
N LEU A 184 8.91 -27.05 14.64
CA LEU A 184 10.07 -26.37 14.06
C LEU A 184 11.17 -26.00 15.07
N PRO A 185 10.87 -25.50 16.30
CA PRO A 185 11.91 -25.20 17.28
C PRO A 185 12.70 -26.46 17.69
N LEU A 186 12.00 -27.59 17.87
CA LEU A 186 12.62 -28.87 18.21
C LEU A 186 13.48 -29.41 17.07
N MET A 187 13.05 -29.23 15.82
CA MET A 187 13.85 -29.62 14.65
C MET A 187 15.13 -28.80 14.57
N ARG A 188 15.05 -27.48 14.76
CA ARG A 188 16.23 -26.58 14.73
C ARG A 188 17.23 -26.92 15.84
N GLN A 189 16.77 -27.20 17.05
CA GLN A 189 17.62 -27.63 18.16
C GLN A 189 18.34 -28.95 17.86
N LYS A 190 17.68 -29.91 17.21
CA LYS A 190 18.31 -31.19 16.80
C LYS A 190 19.38 -31.00 15.75
N THR A 191 19.17 -30.09 14.79
CA THR A 191 20.15 -29.81 13.73
C THR A 191 21.41 -29.09 14.27
N GLN A 192 21.32 -28.40 15.41
CA GLN A 192 22.45 -27.68 16.03
C GLN A 192 23.32 -28.56 16.95
N ASN A 193 22.88 -29.79 17.26
CA ASN A 193 23.58 -30.72 18.15
C ASN A 193 24.42 -31.78 17.41
N TYR A 194 24.73 -31.53 16.14
CA TYR A 194 25.66 -32.28 15.28
C TYR A 194 26.58 -31.28 14.59
#